data_AF-A0A1E1WBT4-F1
#
_entry.id   AF-A0A1E1WBT4-F1
#
_cell.length_a   1.000
_cell.length_b   1.000
_cell.length_c   1.000
_cell.angle_alpha   90.00
_cell.angle_beta   90.00
_cell.angle_gamma   90.00
#
_symmetry.space_group_name_H-M   'P 1'
#
loop_
_entity.id
_entity.type
_entity.pdbx_description
1 polymer ?
#
loop_
_entity_poly.entity_id
_entity_poly.type
_entity_poly.pdbx_seq_one_letter_code
_entity_poly.pdbx_strand_id
1 'polypeptide(L)'
;ALSRLSAEHGSLAYITYGDLRSIRDFRNQTVIPIKAPPDTRLSVPHPDEKGYMIHLKSMSGEIEVYLCPKERPLTPTPSSILPPDPLLEDNKALLAPLIAQLQSLPSSSIVADFTTPVKREAEAKMLEVCTPCVTDPTMP
;
A
#
# COMPACT_ATOMS: atom_id res chain seq x y z
N ALA A 1 17.75 24.66 -25.96
CA ALA A 1 18.32 23.38 -26.43
C ALA A 1 17.81 22.20 -25.59
N LEU A 2 18.02 22.19 -24.27
CA LEU A 2 17.58 21.11 -23.37
C LEU A 2 16.07 20.84 -23.38
N SER A 3 15.23 21.88 -23.40
CA SER A 3 13.76 21.71 -23.45
C SER A 3 13.29 20.99 -24.72
N ARG A 4 14.01 21.13 -25.85
CA ARG A 4 13.69 20.44 -27.11
C ARG A 4 14.10 18.97 -27.06
N LEU A 5 15.28 18.67 -26.53
CA LEU A 5 15.74 17.29 -26.32
C LEU A 5 14.82 16.53 -25.36
N SER A 6 14.36 17.19 -24.29
CA SER A 6 13.39 16.60 -23.36
C SER A 6 12.02 16.36 -24.00
N ALA A 7 11.60 17.21 -24.95
CA ALA A 7 10.34 17.02 -25.67
C ALA A 7 10.44 15.89 -26.70
N GLU A 8 11.61 15.68 -27.30
CA GLU A 8 11.85 14.69 -28.35
C GLU A 8 12.11 13.28 -27.78
N HIS A 9 12.78 13.18 -26.63
CA HIS A 9 13.19 11.90 -26.03
C HIS A 9 12.57 11.61 -24.66
N GLY A 10 11.65 12.44 -24.17
CA GLY A 10 11.06 12.30 -22.84
C GLY A 10 10.39 10.94 -22.60
N SER A 11 9.83 10.33 -23.64
CA SER A 11 9.21 9.00 -23.58
C SER A 11 10.20 7.84 -23.50
N LEU A 12 11.46 8.06 -23.87
CA LEU A 12 12.53 7.04 -23.85
C LEU A 12 13.42 7.17 -22.61
N ALA A 13 13.26 8.23 -21.82
CA ALA A 13 14.03 8.51 -20.61
C ALA A 13 13.41 7.82 -19.38
N TYR A 14 13.39 6.49 -19.39
CA TYR A 14 12.93 5.68 -18.26
C TYR A 14 13.97 4.63 -17.87
N ILE A 15 13.82 4.11 -16.66
CA ILE A 15 14.58 2.97 -16.15
C ILE A 15 13.61 1.87 -15.75
N THR A 16 13.98 0.61 -15.99
CA THR A 16 13.18 -0.53 -15.56
C THR A 16 13.66 -1.06 -14.22
N TYR A 17 12.82 -1.86 -13.55
CA TYR A 17 13.26 -2.61 -12.38
C TYR A 17 14.38 -3.61 -12.71
N GLY A 18 14.46 -4.09 -13.95
CA GLY A 18 15.55 -4.94 -14.41
C GLY A 18 16.89 -4.21 -14.39
N ASP A 19 16.91 -2.96 -14.87
CA ASP A 19 18.10 -2.11 -14.88
C ASP A 19 18.60 -1.84 -13.46
N LEU A 20 17.69 -1.46 -12.55
CA LEU A 20 18.00 -1.24 -11.14
C LEU A 20 18.60 -2.49 -10.47
N ARG A 21 18.06 -3.68 -10.76
CA ARG A 21 18.57 -4.95 -10.21
C ARG A 21 19.88 -5.40 -10.85
N SER A 22 20.17 -4.96 -12.08
CA SER A 22 21.41 -5.31 -12.77
C SER A 22 22.66 -4.71 -12.09
N ILE A 23 22.47 -3.60 -11.37
CA ILE A 23 23.52 -2.92 -10.61
C ILE A 23 23.96 -3.81 -9.44
N ARG A 24 25.22 -4.27 -9.48
CA ARG A 24 25.75 -5.24 -8.52
C ARG A 24 25.70 -4.73 -7.07
N ASP A 25 25.92 -3.44 -6.88
CA ASP A 25 25.95 -2.83 -5.55
C ASP A 25 24.57 -2.81 -4.88
N PHE A 26 23.49 -2.78 -5.67
CA PHE A 26 22.13 -2.80 -5.15
C PHE A 26 21.60 -4.21 -4.87
N ARG A 27 22.39 -5.26 -5.11
CA ARG A 27 21.99 -6.63 -4.82
C ARG A 27 21.72 -6.80 -3.33
N ASN A 28 20.59 -7.42 -3.02
CA ASN A 28 20.10 -7.66 -1.66
C ASN A 28 19.81 -6.40 -0.82
N GLN A 29 19.96 -5.20 -1.37
CA GLN A 29 19.62 -3.93 -0.71
C GLN A 29 18.19 -3.49 -1.05
N THR A 30 17.61 -2.66 -0.20
CA THR A 30 16.31 -2.02 -0.47
C THR A 30 16.55 -0.77 -1.32
N VAL A 31 16.02 -0.75 -2.54
CA VAL A 31 16.13 0.39 -3.46
C VAL A 31 14.82 1.14 -3.52
N ILE A 32 14.88 2.45 -3.30
CA ILE A 32 13.71 3.35 -3.28
C ILE A 32 13.94 4.47 -4.31
N PRO A 33 13.49 4.32 -5.57
CA PRO A 33 13.51 5.40 -6.54
C PRO A 33 12.52 6.50 -6.17
N ILE A 34 12.93 7.76 -6.29
CA ILE A 34 12.14 8.93 -5.94
C ILE A 34 12.10 9.87 -7.14
N LYS A 35 10.90 10.17 -7.63
CA LYS A 35 10.65 11.18 -8.64
C LYS A 35 9.97 12.36 -7.97
N ALA A 36 10.58 13.54 -8.08
CA ALA A 36 10.14 14.72 -7.37
C ALA A 36 10.24 15.96 -8.28
N PRO A 37 9.40 16.97 -8.06
CA PRO A 37 9.51 18.26 -8.74
C PRO A 37 10.87 18.92 -8.46
N PRO A 38 11.36 19.78 -9.38
CA PRO A 38 12.71 20.34 -9.30
C PRO A 38 12.97 21.25 -8.09
N ASP A 39 11.92 21.80 -7.47
CA ASP A 39 11.99 22.61 -6.25
C ASP A 39 12.02 21.77 -4.95
N THR A 40 11.99 20.44 -5.05
CA THR A 40 11.96 19.56 -3.89
C THR A 40 13.24 19.68 -3.07
N ARG A 41 13.09 19.96 -1.77
CA ARG A 41 14.18 20.00 -0.80
C ARG A 41 14.31 18.65 -0.11
N LEU A 42 15.53 18.12 -0.11
CA LEU A 42 15.93 16.93 0.65
C LEU A 42 16.76 17.37 1.86
N SER A 43 16.39 16.90 3.05
CA SER A 43 17.21 17.05 4.26
C SER A 43 17.39 15.70 4.96
N VAL A 44 18.62 15.43 5.38
CA VAL A 44 18.97 14.25 6.19
C VAL A 44 19.42 14.77 7.56
N PRO A 45 18.55 14.74 8.58
CA PRO A 45 18.95 15.07 9.94
C PRO A 45 20.04 14.11 10.44
N HIS A 46 20.79 14.56 11.46
CA HIS A 46 21.67 13.65 12.18
C HIS A 46 20.82 12.52 12.80
N PRO A 47 21.31 11.27 12.76
CA PRO A 47 20.58 10.16 13.34
C PRO A 47 20.35 10.38 14.83
N ASP A 48 19.15 10.09 15.31
CA ASP A 48 18.78 10.08 16.72
C ASP A 48 18.58 8.63 17.21
N GLU A 49 18.05 8.44 18.42
CA GLU A 49 17.73 7.10 18.95
C GLU A 49 16.76 6.30 18.06
N LYS A 50 16.03 6.96 17.15
CA LYS A 50 15.07 6.34 16.22
C LYS A 50 15.71 5.98 14.88
N GLY A 51 16.97 6.36 14.66
CA GLY A 51 17.77 6.02 13.48
C GLY A 51 17.85 7.13 12.44
N TYR A 52 18.07 6.74 11.19
CA TYR A 52 18.21 7.68 10.07
C TYR A 52 16.85 8.08 9.51
N MET A 53 16.69 9.36 9.20
CA MET A 53 15.51 9.91 8.55
C MET A 53 15.89 10.71 7.31
N ILE A 54 15.05 10.64 6.29
CA ILE A 54 15.15 11.45 5.07
C ILE A 54 13.85 12.22 4.96
N HIS A 55 13.93 13.55 4.94
CA HIS A 55 12.75 14.40 4.74
C HIS A 55 12.79 15.00 3.34
N LEU A 56 11.65 14.92 2.66
CA LEU A 56 11.43 15.52 1.35
C LEU A 56 10.29 16.52 1.43
N LYS A 57 10.49 17.72 0.88
CA LYS A 57 9.48 18.78 0.86
C LYS A 57 9.42 19.42 -0.53
N SER A 58 8.29 19.27 -1.20
CA SER A 58 7.98 19.89 -2.50
C SER A 58 6.91 20.97 -2.31
N MET A 59 7.00 22.07 -3.04
CA MET A 59 5.98 23.15 -3.06
C MET A 59 5.22 23.21 -4.38
N SER A 60 5.75 22.60 -5.46
CA SER A 60 5.17 22.69 -6.81
C SER A 60 4.48 21.42 -7.31
N GLY A 61 4.46 20.34 -6.52
CA GLY A 61 3.79 19.10 -6.91
C GLY A 61 4.03 17.92 -5.98
N GLU A 62 3.41 16.79 -6.33
CA GLU A 62 3.56 15.52 -5.59
C GLU A 62 4.94 14.88 -5.79
N ILE A 63 5.34 14.08 -4.81
CA ILE A 63 6.57 13.29 -4.87
C ILE A 63 6.16 11.83 -5.04
N GLU A 64 6.60 11.23 -6.13
CA GLU A 64 6.35 9.82 -6.43
C GLU A 64 7.48 8.97 -5.86
N VAL A 65 7.14 8.01 -5.02
CA VAL A 65 8.10 7.11 -4.35
C VAL A 65 7.76 5.68 -4.72
N TYR A 66 8.75 4.96 -5.25
CA TYR A 66 8.60 3.57 -5.66
C TYR A 66 9.48 2.67 -4.80
N LEU A 67 9.08 1.41 -4.63
CA LEU A 67 9.87 0.39 -3.97
C LEU A 67 10.23 -0.69 -4.98
N CYS A 68 11.51 -0.89 -5.25
CA CYS A 68 11.94 -1.99 -6.10
C CYS A 68 11.71 -3.31 -5.35
N PRO A 69 10.89 -4.24 -5.89
CA PRO A 69 10.68 -5.53 -5.26
C PRO A 69 12.01 -6.28 -5.15
N LYS A 70 12.29 -6.81 -3.96
CA LYS A 70 13.41 -7.74 -3.79
C LYS A 70 13.10 -9.01 -4.57
N GLU A 71 14.13 -9.59 -5.17
CA GLU A 71 14.06 -10.87 -5.86
C GLU A 71 13.63 -11.94 -4.83
N ARG A 72 12.33 -12.26 -4.82
CA ARG A 72 11.83 -13.40 -4.06
C ARG A 72 12.19 -14.65 -4.86
N PRO A 73 12.69 -15.72 -4.21
CA PRO A 73 12.66 -17.03 -4.83
C PRO A 73 11.22 -17.27 -5.30
N LEU A 74 11.06 -17.78 -6.52
CA LEU A 74 9.75 -18.22 -7.00
C LEU A 74 9.19 -19.17 -5.93
N THR A 75 8.23 -18.69 -5.14
CA THR A 75 7.38 -19.59 -4.38
C THR A 75 6.78 -20.52 -5.42
N PRO A 76 6.92 -21.85 -5.29
CA PRO A 76 6.34 -22.74 -6.28
C PRO A 76 4.87 -22.38 -6.39
N THR A 77 4.45 -22.02 -7.60
CA THR A 77 3.05 -22.01 -7.99
C THR A 77 2.40 -23.25 -7.39
N PRO A 78 1.22 -23.16 -6.75
CA PRO A 78 0.48 -24.35 -6.35
C PRO A 78 -0.10 -24.98 -7.63
N SER A 79 0.77 -25.44 -8.52
CA SER A 79 0.43 -26.49 -9.46
C SER A 79 0.21 -27.72 -8.61
N SER A 80 -1.07 -27.97 -8.30
CA SER A 80 -1.70 -29.29 -8.37
C SER A 80 -0.68 -30.42 -8.18
N ILE A 81 -0.39 -30.79 -6.94
CA ILE A 81 0.01 -32.12 -6.43
C ILE A 81 0.34 -31.85 -4.96
N LEU A 82 -0.68 -31.60 -4.13
CA LEU A 82 -0.56 -31.96 -2.72
C LEU A 82 -1.33 -33.28 -2.58
N PRO A 83 -0.76 -34.31 -1.93
CA PRO A 83 -1.52 -35.51 -1.60
C PRO A 83 -2.77 -35.10 -0.83
N PRO A 84 -3.93 -35.75 -1.04
CA PRO A 84 -5.13 -35.41 -0.31
C PRO A 84 -4.82 -35.50 1.18
N ASP A 85 -5.11 -34.42 1.91
CA ASP A 85 -4.97 -34.39 3.35
C ASP A 85 -5.95 -35.45 3.90
N PRO A 86 -5.47 -36.51 4.58
CA PRO A 86 -6.34 -37.59 5.04
C PRO A 86 -7.42 -37.08 6.00
N LEU A 87 -7.14 -35.99 6.73
CA LEU A 87 -8.12 -35.37 7.62
C LEU A 87 -9.24 -34.64 6.86
N LEU A 88 -8.93 -34.17 5.65
CA LEU A 88 -9.87 -33.49 4.77
C LEU A 88 -10.79 -34.47 4.03
N GLU A 89 -10.32 -35.69 3.75
CA GLU A 89 -11.17 -36.75 3.15
C GLU A 89 -12.24 -37.22 4.13
N ASP A 90 -11.86 -37.51 5.38
CA ASP A 90 -12.80 -38.00 6.41
C ASP A 90 -13.91 -36.98 6.73
N ASN A 91 -13.58 -35.69 6.67
CA ASN A 91 -14.52 -34.62 7.01
C ASN A 91 -15.12 -33.92 5.79
N LYS A 92 -14.83 -34.39 4.57
CA LYS A 92 -15.26 -33.73 3.32
C LYS A 92 -16.77 -33.54 3.23
N ALA A 93 -17.53 -34.51 3.69
CA ALA A 93 -19.00 -34.46 3.72
C ALA A 93 -19.53 -33.40 4.71
N LEU A 94 -18.85 -33.20 5.83
CA LEU A 94 -19.23 -32.21 6.84
C LEU A 94 -18.86 -30.78 6.42
N LEU A 95 -17.77 -30.63 5.66
CA LEU A 95 -17.34 -29.33 5.14
C LEU A 95 -18.04 -28.94 3.83
N ALA A 96 -18.64 -29.88 3.11
CA ALA A 96 -19.28 -29.62 1.81
C ALA A 96 -20.34 -28.49 1.84
N PRO A 97 -21.23 -28.38 2.85
CA PRO A 97 -22.19 -27.29 2.93
C PRO A 97 -21.51 -25.92 3.08
N LEU A 98 -20.45 -25.85 3.92
CA LEU A 98 -19.70 -24.62 4.15
C LEU A 98 -18.92 -24.19 2.90
N ILE A 99 -18.31 -25.15 2.19
CA ILE A 99 -17.60 -24.91 0.93
C ILE A 99 -18.57 -24.39 -0.14
N ALA A 100 -19.74 -25.01 -0.28
CA ALA A 100 -20.77 -24.57 -1.21
C ALA A 100 -21.28 -23.15 -0.87
N GLN A 101 -21.39 -22.83 0.42
CA GLN A 101 -21.82 -21.50 0.88
C GLN A 101 -20.78 -20.42 0.56
N LEU A 102 -19.49 -20.72 0.73
CA LEU A 102 -18.40 -19.83 0.33
C LEU A 102 -18.31 -19.62 -1.20
N GLN A 103 -18.62 -20.65 -1.99
CA GLN A 103 -18.67 -20.57 -3.45
C GLN A 103 -19.92 -19.86 -3.99
N SER A 104 -21.01 -19.87 -3.23
CA SER A 104 -22.26 -19.15 -3.55
C SER A 104 -22.22 -17.67 -3.20
N LEU A 105 -21.27 -17.24 -2.38
CA LEU A 105 -21.08 -15.82 -2.11
C LEU A 105 -20.58 -15.18 -3.40
N PRO A 106 -21.25 -14.13 -3.93
CA PRO A 106 -20.72 -13.43 -5.08
C PRO A 106 -19.32 -12.98 -4.71
N SER A 107 -18.34 -13.45 -5.47
CA SER A 107 -17.00 -12.87 -5.44
C SER A 107 -17.17 -11.42 -5.85
N SER A 108 -17.38 -10.52 -4.89
CA SER A 108 -16.92 -9.16 -5.05
C SER A 108 -15.41 -9.29 -5.12
N SER A 109 -14.93 -9.51 -6.34
CA SER A 109 -13.60 -9.11 -6.74
C SER A 109 -13.45 -7.68 -6.25
N ILE A 110 -12.72 -7.49 -5.15
CA ILE A 110 -12.03 -6.24 -4.89
C ILE A 110 -11.04 -6.13 -6.04
N VAL A 111 -11.53 -5.59 -7.15
CA VAL A 111 -10.71 -4.78 -8.04
C VAL A 111 -10.45 -3.53 -7.22
N ALA A 112 -9.20 -3.32 -6.83
CA ALA A 112 -8.78 -2.07 -6.23
C ALA A 112 -8.86 -0.98 -7.32
N ASP A 113 -10.03 -0.40 -7.49
CA ASP A 113 -10.21 0.80 -8.30
C ASP A 113 -9.64 2.00 -7.52
N PHE A 114 -8.34 2.23 -7.70
CA PHE A 114 -7.75 3.52 -7.43
C PHE A 114 -8.22 4.51 -8.51
N THR A 115 -9.36 5.17 -8.30
CA THR A 115 -9.64 6.48 -8.92
C THR A 115 -10.72 7.26 -8.16
N THR A 116 -10.28 8.34 -7.50
CA THR A 116 -10.87 9.67 -7.13
C THR A 116 -12.40 9.93 -7.12
N PRO A 117 -12.90 11.06 -6.55
CA PRO A 117 -12.61 11.77 -5.30
C PRO A 117 -13.90 11.96 -4.44
N VAL A 118 -13.81 11.98 -3.10
CA VAL A 118 -14.99 12.25 -2.25
C VAL A 118 -15.34 13.74 -2.26
N LYS A 119 -16.39 14.07 -3.03
CA LYS A 119 -17.16 15.32 -2.96
C LYS A 119 -17.80 15.43 -1.57
N ARG A 120 -17.48 16.50 -0.83
CA ARG A 120 -18.23 16.92 0.37
C ARG A 120 -19.62 17.38 -0.07
N GLU A 121 -20.66 16.73 0.42
CA GLU A 121 -21.99 17.33 0.56
C GLU A 121 -22.50 17.09 1.98
N ALA A 122 -23.04 18.17 2.55
CA ALA A 122 -23.51 18.28 3.91
C ALA A 122 -24.91 17.69 4.04
N GLU A 123 -25.15 16.94 5.12
CA GLU A 123 -26.50 16.80 5.64
C GLU A 123 -26.47 16.81 7.17
N ALA A 124 -27.15 17.82 7.72
CA ALA A 124 -27.32 18.04 9.13
C ALA A 124 -28.23 16.98 9.73
N LYS A 125 -27.84 16.40 10.87
CA LYS A 125 -28.78 15.90 11.88
C LYS A 125 -28.21 16.15 13.26
N MET A 126 -28.73 17.21 13.85
CA MET A 126 -28.68 17.57 15.25
C MET A 126 -29.16 16.39 16.09
N LEU A 127 -28.30 15.86 16.96
CA LEU A 127 -28.68 14.89 17.99
C LEU A 127 -28.17 15.40 19.33
N GLU A 128 -29.17 15.62 20.17
CA GLU A 128 -29.19 16.17 21.52
C GLU A 128 -28.22 15.47 22.47
N VAL A 129 -27.43 16.27 23.19
CA VAL A 129 -26.68 15.81 24.36
C VAL A 129 -27.64 15.76 25.54
N CYS A 130 -28.01 14.56 25.98
CA CYS A 130 -28.65 14.33 27.28
C CYS A 130 -27.78 13.36 28.08
N THR A 131 -26.89 13.89 28.91
CA THR A 131 -26.26 13.13 30.00
C THR A 131 -27.13 13.24 31.25
N PRO A 132 -27.45 12.14 31.96
CA PRO A 132 -28.33 12.21 33.12
C PRO A 132 -27.63 12.85 34.31
N CYS A 133 -28.29 13.85 34.89
CA CYS A 133 -27.93 14.45 36.18
C CYS A 133 -28.15 13.41 37.29
N VAL A 134 -27.12 13.11 38.08
CA VAL A 134 -27.27 12.46 39.39
C VAL A 134 -26.70 13.39 40.45
N THR A 135 -27.57 13.74 41.38
CA THR A 135 -27.38 14.62 42.55
C THR A 135 -26.62 13.92 43.70
N ASP A 136 -25.62 14.63 44.27
CA ASP A 136 -25.31 14.99 45.70
C ASP A 136 -25.56 13.96 46.86
N PRO A 137 -24.98 14.05 48.11
CA PRO A 137 -24.24 15.15 48.78
C PRO A 137 -23.08 14.79 49.77
N THR A 138 -22.48 15.83 50.41
CA THR A 138 -21.83 15.89 51.77
C THR A 138 -20.28 15.94 51.79
N MET A 139 -19.63 17.13 51.87
CA MET A 139 -19.16 17.91 53.06
C MET A 139 -17.88 17.35 53.74
N PRO A 140 -17.04 18.15 54.44
CA PRO A 140 -17.26 19.49 55.02
C PRO A 140 -16.51 20.65 54.34
#